data_AF-A0A4Q9FZS3-F1
#
_entry.id   AF-A0A4Q9FZS3-F1
#
_cell.length_a   1.000
_cell.length_b   1.000
_cell.length_c   1.000
_cell.angle_alpha   90.00
_cell.angle_beta   90.00
_cell.angle_gamma   90.00
#
_symmetry.space_group_name_H-M   'P 1'
#
loop_
_entity.id
_entity.type
_entity.pdbx_description
1 polymer ?
#
loop_
_entity_poly.entity_id
_entity_poly.type
_entity_poly.pdbx_seq_one_letter_code
_entity_poly.pdbx_strand_id
1 'polypeptide(L)' 'MQIETIWIVLTAALLLIELWAINRVRKAQGKSSNKLLWIVVIVFVPLIGVVAWALAGPKHTEHNPHSPQAGQ' A
#
# COMPACT_ATOMS: atom_id res chain seq x y z
N MET A 1 -5.93 12.50 -14.25
CA MET A 1 -6.81 13.05 -13.19
C MET A 1 -7.22 12.00 -12.16
N GLN A 2 -8.08 11.01 -12.47
CA GLN A 2 -8.57 10.05 -11.46
C GLN A 2 -7.47 9.14 -10.87
N ILE A 3 -6.53 8.66 -11.69
CA ILE A 3 -5.45 7.78 -11.25
C ILE A 3 -4.52 8.47 -10.24
N GLU A 4 -4.21 9.74 -10.46
CA GLU A 4 -3.35 10.53 -9.55
C GLU A 4 -3.99 10.71 -8.18
N THR A 5 -5.29 10.99 -8.13
CA THR A 5 -6.04 11.06 -6.86
C THR A 5 -6.00 9.73 -6.13
N ILE A 6 -6.13 8.61 -6.83
CA ILE A 6 -6.06 7.26 -6.24
C ILE A 6 -4.69 7.04 -5.58
N TRP A 7 -3.58 7.39 -6.24
CA TRP A 7 -2.23 7.27 -5.67
C TRP A 7 -2.02 8.15 -4.43
N ILE A 8 -2.56 9.37 -4.45
CA ILE A 8 -2.47 10.31 -3.32
C ILE A 8 -3.25 9.77 -2.12
N VAL A 9 -4.48 9.31 -2.33
CA VAL A 9 -5.32 8.74 -1.26
C VAL A 9 -4.68 7.48 -0.69
N LEU A 10 -4.09 6.64 -1.55
CA LEU A 10 -3.41 5.41 -1.14
C LEU A 10 -2.18 5.72 -0.26
N THR A 11 -1.38 6.71 -0.64
CA THR A 11 -0.23 7.18 0.14
C THR A 11 -0.68 7.77 1.49
N ALA A 12 -1.71 8.60 1.49
CA ALA A 12 -2.24 9.20 2.71
C ALA A 12 -2.80 8.15 3.69
N ALA A 13 -3.49 7.13 3.17
CA ALA A 13 -4.02 6.03 3.98
C ALA A 13 -2.90 5.22 4.65
N LEU A 14 -1.82 4.91 3.92
CA LEU A 14 -0.63 4.24 4.47
C LEU A 14 0.00 5.04 5.62
N LEU A 15 0.22 6.34 5.43
CA LEU A 15 0.79 7.21 6.47
C LEU A 15 -0.10 7.32 7.71
N LEU A 16 -1.42 7.43 7.53
CA LEU A 16 -2.38 7.44 8.64
C LEU A 16 -2.32 6.13 9.43
N ILE A 17 -2.19 4.99 8.74
CA ILE A 17 -2.09 3.67 9.36
C ILE A 17 -0.76 3.54 10.12
N GLU A 18 0.37 3.98 9.56
CA GLU A 18 1.67 3.97 10.26
C GLU A 18 1.64 4.84 11.54
N LEU A 19 1.14 6.07 11.44
CA LEU A 19 1.02 6.97 12.58
C LEU A 19 0.08 6.42 13.65
N TRP A 20 -1.07 5.88 13.24
CA TRP A 20 -2.02 5.24 14.14
C TRP A 20 -1.42 4.02 14.82
N ALA A 21 -0.61 3.24 14.10
CA ALA A 21 0.06 2.08 14.63
C ALA A 21 1.07 2.42 15.71
N ILE A 22 1.95 3.38 15.42
CA ILE A 22 2.93 3.90 16.38
C ILE A 22 2.22 4.43 17.63
N ASN A 23 1.18 5.26 17.44
CA ASN A 23 0.50 5.89 18.56
C ASN A 23 -0.19 4.86 19.46
N ARG A 24 -0.64 3.74 18.89
CA ARG A 24 -1.29 2.71 19.69
C ARG A 24 -0.35 1.70 20.32
N VAL A 25 0.79 1.40 19.71
CA VAL A 25 1.88 0.67 20.39
C VAL A 25 2.33 1.45 21.63
N ARG A 26 2.45 2.78 21.52
CA ARG A 26 2.75 3.66 22.66
C ARG A 26 1.68 3.60 23.76
N LYS A 27 0.38 3.62 23.40
CA LYS A 27 -0.72 3.48 24.37
C LYS A 27 -0.87 2.06 24.96
N ALA A 28 -0.35 1.03 24.30
CA ALA A 28 -0.55 -0.36 24.70
C ALA A 28 0.33 -0.82 25.89
N GLN A 29 1.17 0.04 26.46
CA GLN A 29 1.99 -0.28 27.64
C GLN A 29 1.18 -0.68 28.90
N GLY A 30 -0.15 -0.49 28.94
CA GLY A 30 -0.95 -0.65 30.18
C GLY A 30 -1.98 -1.80 30.27
N LYS A 31 -2.29 -2.58 29.22
CA LYS A 31 -3.34 -3.63 29.33
C LYS A 31 -3.12 -4.81 28.37
N SER A 32 -2.75 -5.96 28.95
CA SER A 32 -2.30 -7.20 28.28
C SER A 32 -3.23 -7.74 27.18
N SER A 33 -4.55 -7.50 27.26
CA SER A 33 -5.53 -8.07 26.33
C SER A 33 -5.54 -7.43 24.92
N ASN A 34 -5.03 -6.20 24.78
CA ASN A 34 -5.06 -5.49 23.49
C ASN A 34 -3.77 -5.65 22.67
N LYS A 35 -2.78 -6.39 23.17
CA LYS A 35 -1.46 -6.56 22.56
C LYS A 35 -1.50 -7.51 21.36
N LEU A 36 -2.29 -8.59 21.47
CA LEU A 36 -2.43 -9.60 20.42
C LEU A 36 -3.16 -9.04 19.17
N LEU A 37 -4.25 -8.30 19.39
CA LEU A 37 -4.98 -7.62 18.31
C LEU A 37 -4.08 -6.66 17.53
N TRP A 38 -3.17 -5.98 18.23
CA TRP A 38 -2.22 -5.05 17.65
C TRP A 38 -1.12 -5.72 16.84
N ILE A 39 -0.60 -6.85 17.32
CA ILE A 39 0.35 -7.67 16.57
C ILE A 39 -0.30 -8.18 15.28
N VAL A 40 -1.52 -8.70 15.35
CA VAL A 40 -2.26 -9.19 14.17
C VAL A 40 -2.43 -8.07 13.15
N VAL A 41 -2.82 -6.87 13.56
CA VAL A 41 -2.98 -5.73 12.64
C VAL A 41 -1.64 -5.32 12.02
N ILE A 42 -0.56 -5.22 12.80
CA ILE A 42 0.78 -4.88 12.28
C ILE A 42 1.28 -5.93 11.27
N VAL A 43 0.94 -7.20 11.44
CA VAL A 43 1.34 -8.29 10.54
C VAL A 43 0.46 -8.33 9.28
N PHE A 44 -0.85 -8.10 9.41
CA PHE A 44 -1.78 -8.23 8.28
C PHE A 44 -1.85 -6.98 7.39
N VAL A 45 -1.64 -5.78 7.94
CA VAL A 45 -1.58 -4.52 7.16
C VAL A 45 -0.52 -4.56 6.04
N PRO A 46 0.75 -4.91 6.28
CA PRO A 46 1.76 -4.98 5.22
C PRO A 46 1.44 -6.08 4.20
N LEU A 47 0.88 -7.21 4.65
CA LEU A 47 0.42 -8.27 3.74
C LEU A 47 -0.65 -7.76 2.76
N ILE A 48 -1.65 -7.03 3.27
CA ILE A 48 -2.71 -6.45 2.44
C ILE A 48 -2.13 -5.39 1.49
N GLY A 49 -1.18 -4.57 1.95
CA GLY A 49 -0.49 -3.60 1.11
C GLY A 49 0.27 -4.24 -0.06
N VAL A 50 0.98 -5.34 0.20
CA VAL A 50 1.70 -6.11 -0.84
C VAL A 50 0.73 -6.78 -1.81
N VAL A 51 -0.35 -7.39 -1.32
CA VAL A 51 -1.37 -8.03 -2.18
C VAL A 51 -2.08 -6.99 -3.05
N ALA A 52 -2.44 -5.84 -2.49
CA ALA A 52 -3.02 -4.73 -3.25
C ALA A 52 -2.05 -4.19 -4.30
N TRP A 53 -0.77 -4.02 -3.97
CA TRP A 53 0.27 -3.61 -4.92
C TRP A 53 0.53 -4.67 -6.00
N ALA A 54 0.44 -5.97 -5.69
CA ALA A 54 0.61 -7.02 -6.69
C ALA A 54 -0.56 -7.04 -7.71
N LEU A 55 -1.79 -6.76 -7.26
CA LEU A 55 -2.98 -6.75 -8.12
C LEU A 55 -3.12 -5.45 -8.92
N ALA A 56 -2.83 -4.31 -8.30
CA ALA A 56 -2.91 -2.99 -8.92
C ALA A 56 -1.56 -2.49 -9.46
N GLY A 57 -0.52 -3.33 -9.37
CA GLY A 57 0.85 -2.96 -9.66
C GLY A 57 1.02 -2.52 -11.12
N PRO A 58 1.82 -1.46 -11.35
CA PRO A 58 2.03 -0.94 -12.69
C PRO A 58 2.62 -2.05 -13.57
N LYS A 59 1.83 -2.49 -14.55
CA LYS A 59 2.31 -3.35 -15.62
C LYS A 59 3.19 -2.48 -16.50
N HIS A 60 4.49 -2.74 -16.53
CA HIS A 60 5.39 -2.03 -17.43
C HIS A 60 5.01 -2.39 -18.87
N THR A 61 4.16 -1.59 -19.50
CA THR A 61 3.98 -1.63 -20.95
C THR A 61 5.19 -0.96 -21.56
N GLU A 62 6.19 -1.78 -21.90
CA GLU A 62 7.26 -1.41 -22.82
C GLU A 62 6.62 -0.95 -24.14
N HIS A 63 6.46 0.35 -24.32
CA HIS A 63 6.17 0.91 -25.64
C HIS A 63 7.45 0.83 -26.44
N ASN A 64 7.64 -0.27 -27.17
CA ASN A 64 8.74 -0.45 -28.11
C ASN A 64 8.54 0.53 -29.29
N PRO A 65 9.35 1.61 -29.40
CA PRO A 65 9.18 2.63 -30.43
C PRO A 65 9.83 2.24 -31.76
N HIS A 66 10.39 1.02 -31.87
CA HIS A 66 11.13 0.54 -33.04
C HIS A 66 10.39 -0.53 -33.84
N SER A 67 9.05 -0.47 -33.93
CA SER A 67 8.35 -1.12 -35.04
C SER A 67 8.53 -0.25 -36.29
N PRO A 68 9.37 -0.63 -37.27
CA PRO A 68 9.46 0.08 -38.53
C PRO A 68 8.10 -0.08 -39.19
N GLN A 69 7.43 1.04 -39.48
CA GLN A 69 6.24 1.04 -40.30
C GLN A 69 6.63 0.39 -41.64
N ALA A 70 6.20 -0.86 -41.81
CA ALA A 70 6.26 -1.56 -43.07
C ALA A 70 5.49 -0.70 -44.07
N GLY A 71 6.21 -0.14 -45.04
CA GLY A 71 5.57 0.61 -46.12
C GLY A 71 4.56 -0.27 -46.82
N GLN A 72 3.35 0.24 -46.99
CA GLN A 72 2.46 0.18 -48.17
C GLN A 72 1.29 1.13 -47.93
#